data_AF-Q026V5-F1
#
_entry.id   AF-Q026V5-F1
#
_cell.length_a   1.000
_cell.length_b   1.000
_cell.length_c   1.000
_cell.angle_alpha   90.00
_cell.angle_beta   90.00
_cell.angle_gamma   90.00
#
_symmetry.space_group_name_H-M   'P 1'
#
loop_
_entity.id
_entity.type
_entity.pdbx_description
1 polymer ?
#
loop_
_entity_poly.entity_id
_entity_poly.type
_entity_poly.pdbx_seq_one_letter_code
_entity_poly.pdbx_strand_id
1 'polypeptide(L)'
;MNTVNQEHILTDVLNLLKDLSRDWEYSGEITPDTLIFADLGFESIDAVILASFVQKHYGRPFPFPQLLAEIGQRDTKDLRISELVGFIHQHLNGAAAAGAHS
;
A
#
# COMPACT_ATOMS: atom_id res chain seq x y z
N MET A 1 2.34 -5.39 -23.44
CA MET A 1 2.30 -4.47 -22.28
C MET A 1 1.65 -5.25 -21.15
N ASN A 2 2.39 -5.62 -20.10
CA ASN A 2 1.84 -6.43 -19.01
C ASN A 2 1.24 -5.47 -17.97
N THR A 3 0.01 -5.03 -18.19
CA THR A 3 -0.73 -4.23 -17.20
C THR A 3 -0.90 -5.05 -15.93
N VAL A 4 -0.47 -4.51 -14.79
CA VAL A 4 -0.64 -5.19 -13.51
C VAL A 4 -2.06 -4.88 -13.04
N ASN A 5 -2.88 -5.92 -12.83
CA ASN A 5 -4.26 -5.78 -12.40
C ASN A 5 -4.36 -5.53 -10.89
N GLN A 6 -5.42 -4.85 -10.45
CA GLN A 6 -5.66 -4.56 -9.03
C GLN A 6 -5.74 -5.83 -8.17
N GLU A 7 -6.28 -6.93 -8.68
CA GLU A 7 -6.38 -8.21 -7.95
C GLU A 7 -5.00 -8.82 -7.64
N HIS A 8 -4.08 -8.72 -8.60
CA HIS A 8 -2.69 -9.13 -8.40
C HIS A 8 -2.02 -8.27 -7.34
N ILE A 9 -2.19 -6.95 -7.44
CA ILE A 9 -1.62 -5.99 -6.48
C ILE A 9 -2.19 -6.21 -5.08
N LEU A 10 -3.48 -6.47 -4.97
CA LEU A 10 -4.13 -6.82 -3.71
C LEU A 10 -3.51 -8.07 -3.12
N THR A 11 -3.35 -9.13 -3.92
CA THR A 11 -2.74 -10.38 -3.47
C THR A 11 -1.31 -10.15 -2.96
N ASP A 12 -0.51 -9.36 -3.68
CA ASP A 12 0.84 -8.99 -3.26
C ASP A 12 0.84 -8.18 -1.95
N VAL A 13 0.01 -7.16 -1.85
CA VAL A 13 -0.12 -6.33 -0.63
C VAL A 13 -0.56 -7.18 0.56
N LEU A 14 -1.52 -8.09 0.39
CA LEU A 14 -1.96 -9.00 1.44
C LEU A 14 -0.86 -9.97 1.87
N ASN A 15 -0.05 -10.48 0.93
CA ASN A 15 1.09 -11.33 1.26
C ASN A 15 2.19 -10.57 2.02
N LEU A 16 2.49 -9.32 1.62
CA LEU A 16 3.44 -8.46 2.32
C LEU A 16 2.95 -8.14 3.74
N LEU A 17 1.66 -7.83 3.89
CA LEU A 17 1.06 -7.61 5.21
C LEU A 17 1.10 -8.86 6.07
N LYS A 18 0.84 -10.05 5.51
CA LYS A 18 0.97 -11.33 6.22
C LYS A 18 2.40 -11.64 6.67
N ASP A 19 3.40 -11.25 5.88
CA ASP A 19 4.81 -11.42 6.23
C ASP A 19 5.18 -10.50 7.39
N LEU A 20 4.76 -9.24 7.34
CA LEU A 20 4.93 -8.28 8.44
C LEU A 20 4.13 -8.71 9.69
N SER A 21 2.92 -9.22 9.51
CA SER A 21 2.04 -9.61 10.62
C SER A 21 2.48 -10.84 11.37
N ARG A 22 3.39 -11.65 10.79
CA ARG A 22 4.02 -12.75 11.48
C ARG A 22 4.90 -12.27 12.64
N ASP A 23 5.42 -11.04 12.56
CA ASP A 23 6.27 -10.47 13.62
C ASP A 23 5.44 -10.10 14.88
N TRP A 24 4.18 -9.68 14.70
CA TRP A 24 3.30 -9.24 15.80
C TRP A 24 2.08 -10.15 16.06
N GLU A 25 2.10 -11.39 15.57
CA GLU A 25 1.07 -12.44 15.79
C GLU A 25 -0.39 -12.05 15.42
N TYR A 26 -0.60 -11.12 14.49
CA TYR A 26 -1.97 -10.78 14.06
C TYR A 26 -2.61 -11.96 13.31
N SER A 27 -3.70 -12.46 13.87
CA SER A 27 -4.42 -13.66 13.41
C SER A 27 -5.75 -13.34 12.72
N GLY A 28 -6.04 -12.05 12.50
CA GLY A 28 -7.26 -11.60 11.84
C GLY A 28 -7.25 -11.81 10.33
N GLU A 29 -8.43 -11.78 9.71
CA GLU A 29 -8.55 -11.81 8.25
C GLU A 29 -8.27 -10.40 7.69
N ILE A 30 -7.20 -10.26 6.92
CA ILE A 30 -6.89 -9.02 6.21
C ILE A 30 -7.67 -9.01 4.90
N THR A 31 -8.60 -8.07 4.77
CA THR A 31 -9.49 -7.89 3.63
C THR A 31 -9.19 -6.56 2.92
N PRO A 32 -9.68 -6.33 1.69
CA PRO A 32 -9.57 -5.01 1.05
C PRO A 32 -10.26 -3.88 1.83
N ASP A 33 -11.20 -4.18 2.73
CA ASP A 33 -11.90 -3.18 3.57
C ASP A 33 -11.13 -2.84 4.85
N THR A 34 -10.16 -3.68 5.24
CA THR A 34 -9.36 -3.55 6.44
C THR A 34 -8.61 -2.21 6.47
N LEU A 35 -8.60 -1.57 7.64
CA LEU A 35 -7.94 -0.29 7.90
C LEU A 35 -6.56 -0.53 8.52
N ILE A 36 -5.52 0.05 7.94
CA ILE A 36 -4.13 -0.17 8.36
C ILE A 36 -3.90 0.34 9.79
N PHE A 37 -4.39 1.53 10.14
CA PHE A 37 -4.13 2.09 11.47
C PHE A 37 -5.17 1.62 12.49
N ALA A 38 -6.46 1.67 12.15
CA ALA A 38 -7.54 1.31 13.06
C ALA A 38 -7.72 -0.21 13.28
N ASP A 39 -7.57 -1.04 12.24
CA ASP A 39 -7.82 -2.49 12.35
C ASP A 39 -6.54 -3.27 12.63
N LEU A 40 -5.46 -2.97 11.89
CA LEU A 40 -4.17 -3.63 12.10
C LEU A 40 -3.34 -3.00 13.22
N GLY A 41 -3.71 -1.81 13.70
CA GLY A 41 -2.99 -1.11 14.75
C GLY A 41 -1.63 -0.57 14.30
N PHE A 42 -1.41 -0.36 13.00
CA PHE A 42 -0.12 0.12 12.51
C PHE A 42 0.18 1.49 13.09
N GLU A 43 1.43 1.69 13.48
CA GLU A 43 1.97 3.00 13.76
C GLU A 43 2.53 3.63 12.47
N SER A 44 2.88 4.93 12.54
CA SER A 44 3.51 5.64 11.43
C SER A 44 4.79 4.93 10.93
N ILE A 45 5.51 4.23 11.81
CA ILE A 45 6.72 3.47 11.45
C ILE A 45 6.37 2.23 10.61
N ASP A 46 5.31 1.50 10.96
CA ASP A 46 4.88 0.29 10.26
C ASP A 46 4.41 0.61 8.85
N ALA A 47 3.74 1.76 8.68
CA ALA A 47 3.34 2.26 7.37
C ALA A 47 4.55 2.56 6.47
N VAL A 48 5.63 3.11 7.03
CA VAL A 48 6.89 3.37 6.30
C VAL A 48 7.64 2.07 5.96
N ILE A 49 7.60 1.08 6.87
CA ILE A 49 8.16 -0.25 6.63
C ILE A 49 7.38 -0.94 5.50
N LEU A 50 6.05 -0.98 5.57
CA LEU A 50 5.18 -1.52 4.52
C LEU A 50 5.46 -0.86 3.16
N ALA A 51 5.56 0.48 3.12
CA ALA A 51 5.92 1.22 1.92
C ALA A 51 7.26 0.74 1.33
N SER A 52 8.27 0.52 2.18
CA SER A 52 9.57 0.02 1.77
C SER A 52 9.50 -1.40 1.22
N PHE A 53 8.71 -2.28 1.83
CA PHE A 53 8.47 -3.64 1.35
C PHE A 53 7.79 -3.65 -0.02
N VAL A 54 6.75 -2.83 -0.19
CA VAL A 54 6.07 -2.67 -1.48
C VAL A 54 7.05 -2.17 -2.55
N GLN A 55 7.84 -1.14 -2.26
CA GLN A 55 8.85 -0.62 -3.19
C GLN A 55 9.88 -1.68 -3.58
N LYS A 56 10.34 -2.48 -2.62
CA LYS A 56 11.28 -3.58 -2.85
C LYS A 56 10.66 -4.68 -3.71
N HIS A 57 9.40 -5.02 -3.45
CA HIS A 57 8.64 -6.02 -4.20
C HIS A 57 8.48 -5.67 -5.68
N TYR A 58 8.07 -4.42 -5.97
CA TYR A 58 7.92 -3.94 -7.34
C TYR A 58 9.21 -3.38 -7.95
N GLY A 59 10.30 -3.33 -7.19
CA GLY A 59 11.61 -2.82 -7.65
C GLY A 59 11.60 -1.35 -8.07
N ARG A 60 10.69 -0.52 -7.54
CA ARG A 60 10.56 0.89 -7.92
C ARG A 60 10.08 1.78 -6.76
N PRO A 61 10.45 3.06 -6.74
CA PRO A 61 9.96 3.99 -5.73
C PRO A 61 8.50 4.37 -6.00
N PHE A 62 7.74 4.57 -4.92
CA PHE A 62 6.39 5.10 -4.94
C PHE A 62 6.31 6.31 -4.00
N PRO A 63 5.46 7.32 -4.29
CA PRO A 63 5.32 8.50 -3.44
C PRO A 63 4.49 8.24 -2.19
N PHE A 64 4.82 7.19 -1.42
CA PHE A 64 4.18 6.87 -0.14
C PHE A 64 4.16 8.03 0.88
N PRO A 65 5.21 8.87 0.99
CA PRO A 65 5.14 10.03 1.88
C PRO A 65 3.99 10.98 1.55
N GLN A 66 3.62 11.11 0.27
CA GLN A 66 2.48 11.94 -0.15
C GLN A 66 1.16 11.29 0.29
N LEU A 67 1.00 9.99 0.06
CA LEU A 67 -0.17 9.23 0.50
C LEU A 67 -0.36 9.35 2.02
N LEU A 68 0.71 9.16 2.81
CA LEU A 68 0.68 9.28 4.27
C LEU A 68 0.37 10.71 4.74
N ALA A 69 0.91 11.72 4.07
CA ALA A 69 0.59 13.12 4.36
C ALA A 69 -0.90 13.40 4.09
N GLU A 70 -1.46 12.92 2.98
CA GLU A 70 -2.89 13.04 2.68
C GLU A 70 -3.75 12.36 3.74
N ILE A 71 -3.39 11.15 4.16
CA ILE A 71 -4.08 10.44 5.25
C ILE A 71 -4.04 11.24 6.55
N GLY A 72 -2.88 11.80 6.90
CA GLY A 72 -2.73 12.63 8.10
C GLY A 72 -3.59 13.90 8.12
N GLN A 73 -4.01 14.39 6.94
CA GLN A 73 -4.93 15.54 6.79
C GLN A 73 -6.42 15.13 6.83
N ARG A 74 -6.74 13.83 6.70
CA ARG A 74 -8.12 13.33 6.79
C ARG A 74 -8.56 13.25 8.26
N ASP A 75 -9.87 13.40 8.51
CA ASP A 75 -10.44 13.24 9.85
C ASP A 75 -10.22 11.83 10.43
N THR A 76 -10.33 10.80 9.59
CA THR A 76 -10.21 9.40 10.00
C THR A 76 -8.76 8.96 10.21
N LYS A 77 -7.78 9.66 9.61
CA LYS A 77 -6.33 9.31 9.63
C LYS A 77 -6.02 7.83 9.35
N ASP A 78 -6.88 7.19 8.57
CA ASP A 78 -6.82 5.78 8.28
C ASP A 78 -6.59 5.52 6.80
N LEU A 79 -5.88 4.43 6.50
CA LEU A 79 -5.66 3.95 5.14
C LEU A 79 -6.29 2.58 4.97
N ARG A 80 -7.18 2.46 4.01
CA ARG A 80 -7.78 1.18 3.63
C ARG A 80 -6.88 0.41 2.67
N ILE A 81 -6.87 -0.93 2.78
CA ILE A 81 -6.11 -1.79 1.84
C ILE A 81 -6.51 -1.54 0.38
N SER A 82 -7.81 -1.38 0.08
CA SER A 82 -8.27 -1.06 -1.27
C SER A 82 -7.73 0.26 -1.82
N GLU A 83 -7.56 1.27 -0.95
CA GLU A 83 -6.97 2.57 -1.35
C GLU A 83 -5.49 2.42 -1.66
N LEU A 84 -4.75 1.67 -0.84
CA LEU A 84 -3.35 1.35 -1.09
C LEU A 84 -3.16 0.62 -2.44
N VAL A 85 -4.00 -0.38 -2.72
CA VAL A 85 -4.01 -1.11 -3.99
C VAL A 85 -4.32 -0.17 -5.16
N GLY A 86 -5.31 0.70 -5.01
CA GLY A 86 -5.66 1.72 -6.00
C GLY A 86 -4.48 2.64 -6.31
N PHE A 87 -3.81 3.15 -5.29
CA PHE A 87 -2.63 4.00 -5.42
C PHE A 87 -1.51 3.29 -6.19
N ILE A 88 -1.14 2.06 -5.79
CA ILE A 88 -0.10 1.29 -6.49
C ILE A 88 -0.50 1.03 -7.94
N HIS A 89 -1.74 0.64 -8.20
CA HIS A 89 -2.25 0.39 -9.54
C HIS A 89 -2.17 1.62 -10.46
N GLN A 90 -2.55 2.79 -9.94
CA GLN A 90 -2.44 4.06 -10.65
C GLN A 90 -0.97 4.40 -10.95
N HIS A 91 -0.04 4.17 -10.03
CA HIS A 91 1.38 4.42 -10.26
C HIS A 91 2.07 3.38 -11.16
N LEU A 92 1.62 2.13 -11.14
CA LEU A 92 2.12 1.07 -12.02
C LEU A 92 1.67 1.27 -13.46
N ASN A 93 0.39 1.57 -13.68
CA ASN A 93 -0.19 1.72 -15.01
C ASN A 93 -0.13 3.18 -15.53
N GLY A 94 -0.20 4.17 -14.66
CA GLY A 94 -0.14 5.60 -14.99
C GLY A 94 1.28 6.15 -15.16
N ALA A 95 2.33 5.48 -14.66
CA ALA A 95 3.71 5.87 -14.97
C ALA A 95 4.07 5.72 -16.45
N ALA A 96 3.28 4.99 -17.25
CA ALA A 96 3.40 5.02 -18.70
C ALA A 96 3.07 6.41 -19.30
N ALA A 97 2.33 7.27 -18.59
CA ALA A 97 1.97 8.62 -19.04
C ALA A 97 2.88 9.72 -18.46
N ALA A 98 3.52 9.51 -17.31
CA ALA A 98 4.35 10.53 -16.65
C ALA A 98 5.82 10.59 -17.15
N GLY A 99 6.23 9.68 -18.02
CA GLY A 99 7.55 9.70 -18.68
C GLY A 99 7.59 10.48 -20.01
N ALA A 100 6.53 11.19 -20.38
CA ALA A 100 6.41 11.93 -21.64
C ALA A 100 6.50 13.47 -21.48
N HIS A 101 7.13 13.97 -20.41
CA HIS A 101 7.38 15.41 -20.28
C HIS A 101 8.81 15.72 -19.79
N SER A 102 9.64 16.06 -20.78
CA SER A 102 10.90 16.84 -20.76
C SER A 102 12.20 16.10 -20.51
#